data_AF-A0A965IYF3-F1
#
_entry.id   AF-A0A965IYF3-F1
#
_cell.length_a   1.000
_cell.length_b   1.000
_cell.length_c   1.000
_cell.angle_alpha   90.00
_cell.angle_beta   90.00
_cell.angle_gamma   90.00
#
_symmetry.space_group_name_H-M   'P 1'
#
loop_
_entity.id
_entity.type
_entity.pdbx_description
1 polymer ?
#
loop_
_entity_poly.entity_id
_entity_poly.type
_entity_poly.pdbx_seq_one_letter_code
_entity_poly.pdbx_strand_id
1 'polypeptide(L)'
;MLHAFLLSFGVIFVAELGDKSQLMALAFATRFKTVPVLIAITAATAVVHLVSVGIGAVLGAALPTTAMSVIGGLAFLFFGAWTLRGDKLSEDDEESTHISSKHI
;
A
#
# COMPACT_ATOMS: atom_id res chain seq x y z
N MET A 1 6.95 -19.56 -18.34
CA MET A 1 7.08 -19.49 -16.86
C MET A 1 8.08 -18.43 -16.42
N LEU A 2 9.38 -18.57 -16.73
CA LEU A 2 10.39 -17.55 -16.37
C LEU A 2 10.08 -16.15 -16.92
N HIS A 3 9.68 -16.04 -18.19
CA HIS A 3 9.31 -14.76 -18.80
C HIS A 3 8.16 -14.04 -18.07
N ALA A 4 7.09 -14.77 -17.72
CA ALA A 4 5.96 -14.20 -16.99
C ALA A 4 6.35 -13.78 -15.56
N PHE A 5 7.20 -14.56 -14.90
CA PHE A 5 7.76 -14.22 -13.59
C PHE A 5 8.58 -12.92 -13.67
N LEU A 6 9.52 -12.82 -14.61
CA LEU A 6 10.36 -11.63 -14.76
C LEU A 6 9.55 -10.38 -15.15
N LEU A 7 8.56 -10.53 -16.04
CA LEU A 7 7.68 -9.44 -16.44
C LEU A 7 6.85 -8.93 -15.26
N SER A 8 6.17 -9.84 -14.55
CA SER A 8 5.35 -9.46 -13.39
C SER A 8 6.19 -8.89 -12.26
N PHE A 9 7.34 -9.50 -11.96
CA PHE A 9 8.30 -8.97 -10.99
C PHE A 9 8.73 -7.56 -11.36
N GLY A 10 9.17 -7.32 -12.60
CA GLY A 10 9.65 -6.01 -13.03
C GLY A 10 8.58 -4.92 -12.97
N VAL A 11 7.37 -5.23 -13.48
CA VAL A 11 6.25 -4.27 -13.50
C VAL A 11 5.81 -3.93 -12.07
N ILE A 12 5.61 -4.94 -11.21
CA ILE A 12 5.17 -4.72 -9.82
C ILE A 12 6.27 -4.04 -9.01
N PHE A 13 7.52 -4.47 -9.17
CA PHE A 13 8.65 -3.85 -8.48
C PHE A 13 8.74 -2.35 -8.75
N VAL A 14 8.63 -1.94 -10.03
CA VAL A 14 8.65 -0.51 -10.39
C VAL A 14 7.40 0.20 -9.89
N ALA A 15 6.22 -0.42 -9.98
CA ALA A 15 4.96 0.17 -9.54
C ALA A 15 4.90 0.40 -8.01
N GLU A 16 5.57 -0.46 -7.23
CA GLU A 16 5.61 -0.35 -5.76
C GLU A 16 6.85 0.38 -5.23
N LEU A 17 7.80 0.75 -6.08
CA LEU A 17 9.04 1.41 -5.65
C LEU A 17 8.74 2.79 -5.03
N GLY A 18 9.16 2.99 -3.79
CA GLY A 18 8.93 4.25 -3.06
C GLY A 18 7.54 4.39 -2.44
N ASP A 19 6.77 3.30 -2.35
CA ASP A 19 5.50 3.32 -1.62
C ASP A 19 5.69 3.66 -0.13
N LYS A 20 4.61 4.16 0.48
CA LYS A 20 4.51 4.52 1.90
C LYS A 20 4.97 3.39 2.83
N SER A 21 4.70 2.13 2.49
CA SER A 21 5.16 0.97 3.25
C SER A 21 6.70 0.86 3.30
N GLN A 22 7.38 1.18 2.20
CA GLN A 22 8.85 1.17 2.10
C GLN A 22 9.47 2.32 2.89
N LEU A 23 8.87 3.52 2.83
CA LEU A 23 9.29 4.67 3.63
C LEU A 23 9.12 4.40 5.13
N MET A 24 8.01 3.77 5.52
CA MET A 24 7.78 3.35 6.91
C MET A 24 8.81 2.31 7.36
N ALA A 25 9.13 1.32 6.51
CA ALA A 25 10.14 0.31 6.79
C ALA A 25 11.54 0.95 6.99
N LEU A 26 11.90 1.92 6.15
CA LEU A 26 13.15 2.68 6.29
C LEU A 26 13.17 3.46 7.60
N ALA A 27 12.09 4.17 7.93
CA ALA A 27 11.99 4.93 9.18
C ALA A 27 12.10 4.05 10.43
N PHE A 28 11.57 2.82 10.41
CA PHE A 28 11.76 1.89 11.53
C PHE A 28 13.17 1.29 11.55
N ALA A 29 13.78 1.03 10.40
CA ALA A 29 15.14 0.51 10.32
C ALA A 29 16.19 1.50 10.85
N THR A 30 15.94 2.81 10.80
CA THR A 30 16.83 3.82 11.41
C THR A 30 16.67 3.94 12.93
N ARG A 31 15.52 3.54 13.47
CA ARG A 31 15.19 3.68 14.91
C ARG A 31 15.35 2.38 15.71
N PHE A 32 15.26 1.23 15.04
CA PHE A 32 15.27 -0.09 15.67
C PHE A 32 16.23 -1.05 14.97
N LYS A 33 16.55 -2.17 15.62
CA LYS A 33 17.38 -3.21 15.00
C LYS A 33 16.65 -3.84 13.79
N THR A 34 17.40 -4.12 12.72
CA THR A 34 16.87 -4.62 11.46
C THR A 34 16.05 -5.90 11.61
N VAL A 35 16.52 -6.89 12.39
CA VAL A 35 15.86 -8.19 12.53
C VAL A 35 14.45 -8.07 13.15
N PRO A 36 14.25 -7.40 14.31
CA PRO A 36 12.91 -7.13 14.83
C PRO A 36 11.97 -6.42 13.86
N VAL A 37 12.47 -5.42 13.12
CA VAL A 37 11.67 -4.66 12.14
C VAL A 37 11.19 -5.57 11.01
N LEU A 38 12.09 -6.40 10.46
CA LEU A 38 11.73 -7.36 9.42
C LEU A 38 10.69 -8.37 9.90
N ILE A 39 10.85 -8.92 11.11
CA ILE A 39 9.88 -9.86 11.69
C ILE A 39 8.52 -9.18 11.88
N ALA A 40 8.50 -7.96 12.43
CA ALA A 40 7.28 -7.22 12.67
C ALA A 40 6.52 -6.89 11.38
N ILE A 41 7.22 -6.37 10.36
CA ILE A 41 6.62 -6.08 9.06
C ILE A 41 6.11 -7.37 8.41
N THR A 42 6.90 -8.44 8.42
CA THR A 42 6.49 -9.74 7.84
C THR A 42 5.25 -10.28 8.54
N ALA A 43 5.21 -10.25 9.87
CA ALA A 43 4.06 -10.70 10.64
C ALA A 43 2.82 -9.83 10.37
N ALA A 44 2.97 -8.51 10.36
CA ALA A 44 1.89 -7.58 10.05
C ALA A 44 1.31 -7.84 8.64
N THR A 45 2.17 -7.94 7.63
CA THR A 45 1.77 -8.25 6.25
C THR A 45 1.09 -9.61 6.16
N ALA A 46 1.62 -10.63 6.81
CA ALA A 46 1.01 -11.97 6.84
C ALA A 46 -0.39 -11.93 7.46
N VAL A 47 -0.58 -11.23 8.58
CA VAL A 47 -1.90 -11.09 9.21
C VAL A 47 -2.88 -10.38 8.28
N VAL A 48 -2.48 -9.28 7.66
CA VAL A 48 -3.33 -8.54 6.71
C VAL A 48 -3.73 -9.44 5.54
N HIS A 49 -2.79 -10.19 4.97
CA HIS A 49 -3.08 -11.11 3.87
C HIS A 49 -3.99 -12.26 4.28
N LEU A 50 -3.74 -12.89 5.44
CA LEU A 50 -4.59 -13.98 5.92
C LEU A 50 -6.03 -13.51 6.13
N VAL A 51 -6.22 -12.35 6.74
CA VAL A 51 -7.55 -11.75 6.93
C VAL A 51 -8.19 -11.42 5.58
N SER A 52 -7.44 -10.78 4.67
CA SER A 52 -7.95 -10.38 3.36
C SER A 52 -8.36 -11.59 2.51
N VAL A 53 -7.54 -12.65 2.49
CA VAL A 53 -7.86 -13.92 1.80
C VAL A 53 -9.04 -14.61 2.47
N GLY A 54 -9.12 -14.63 3.79
CA GLY A 54 -10.25 -15.23 4.52
C GLY A 54 -11.57 -14.55 4.18
N ILE A 55 -11.61 -13.21 4.20
CA ILE A 55 -12.77 -12.42 3.80
C ILE A 55 -13.08 -12.68 2.31
N GLY A 56 -12.08 -12.63 1.45
CA GLY A 56 -12.21 -12.89 0.02
C GLY A 56 -12.78 -14.27 -0.29
N ALA A 57 -12.41 -15.31 0.47
CA ALA A 57 -12.94 -16.66 0.32
C ALA A 57 -14.42 -16.75 0.71
N VAL A 58 -14.81 -16.13 1.83
CA VAL A 58 -16.21 -16.10 2.28
C VAL A 58 -17.09 -15.34 1.29
N LEU A 59 -16.66 -14.14 0.88
CA LEU A 59 -17.38 -13.35 -0.13
C LEU A 59 -17.39 -14.07 -1.48
N GLY A 60 -16.29 -14.70 -1.85
CA GLY A 60 -16.11 -15.55 -3.04
C GLY A 60 -17.15 -16.66 -3.16
N ALA A 61 -17.50 -17.29 -2.04
CA ALA A 61 -18.51 -18.33 -1.98
C ALA A 61 -19.94 -17.79 -1.90
N ALA A 62 -20.14 -16.60 -1.32
CA ALA A 62 -21.46 -16.04 -1.05
C ALA A 62 -22.02 -15.18 -2.21
N LEU A 63 -21.16 -14.60 -3.05
CA LEU A 63 -21.55 -13.62 -4.06
C LEU A 63 -21.27 -14.11 -5.50
N PRO A 64 -22.06 -13.66 -6.50
CA PRO A 64 -21.78 -13.97 -7.91
C PRO A 64 -20.52 -13.27 -8.41
N THR A 65 -19.67 -13.98 -9.16
CA THR A 65 -18.40 -13.44 -9.71
C THR A 65 -18.57 -12.12 -10.46
N THR A 66 -19.66 -11.97 -11.23
CA THR A 66 -19.96 -10.73 -11.95
C THR A 66 -20.12 -9.53 -11.02
N ALA A 67 -20.74 -9.71 -9.85
CA ALA A 67 -20.89 -8.65 -8.86
C ALA A 67 -19.53 -8.22 -8.30
N MET A 68 -18.64 -9.17 -7.96
CA MET A 68 -17.28 -8.85 -7.52
C MET A 68 -16.50 -8.08 -8.58
N SER A 69 -16.58 -8.50 -9.84
CA SER A 69 -15.88 -7.81 -10.94
C SER A 69 -16.38 -6.39 -11.15
N VAL A 70 -17.70 -6.17 -11.10
CA VAL A 70 -18.29 -4.83 -11.25
C VAL A 70 -17.92 -3.95 -10.07
N ILE A 71 -18.07 -4.45 -8.84
CA ILE A 71 -17.72 -3.68 -7.62
C ILE A 71 -16.23 -3.35 -7.62
N GLY A 72 -15.36 -4.31 -7.94
CA GLY A 72 -13.92 -4.09 -8.05
C GLY A 72 -13.58 -3.03 -9.09
N GLY A 73 -14.16 -3.13 -10.30
CA GLY A 73 -13.98 -2.14 -11.35
C GLY A 73 -14.44 -0.74 -10.94
N LEU A 74 -15.60 -0.62 -10.30
CA LEU A 74 -16.10 0.65 -9.77
C LEU A 74 -15.20 1.21 -8.68
N ALA A 75 -14.66 0.38 -7.79
CA ALA A 75 -13.70 0.80 -6.77
C ALA A 75 -12.41 1.36 -7.41
N PHE A 76 -11.87 0.68 -8.44
CA PHE A 76 -10.70 1.18 -9.18
C PHE A 76 -10.98 2.53 -9.86
N LEU A 77 -12.12 2.69 -10.53
CA LEU A 77 -12.51 3.97 -11.14
C LEU A 77 -12.68 5.08 -10.09
N PHE A 78 -13.31 4.75 -8.96
CA PHE A 78 -13.48 5.67 -7.85
C PHE A 78 -12.14 6.15 -7.29
N PHE A 79 -11.23 5.22 -6.94
CA PHE A 79 -9.91 5.59 -6.42
C PHE A 79 -9.05 6.31 -7.46
N GLY A 80 -9.15 5.92 -8.73
CA GLY A 80 -8.49 6.63 -9.83
C GLY A 80 -8.97 8.09 -9.91
N ALA A 81 -10.29 8.31 -9.97
CA ALA A 81 -10.87 9.65 -10.01
C ALA A 81 -10.55 10.46 -8.75
N TRP A 82 -10.59 9.84 -7.57
CA TRP A 82 -10.20 10.47 -6.31
C TRP A 82 -8.74 10.92 -6.35
N THR A 83 -7.84 10.05 -6.81
CA THR A 83 -6.41 10.36 -6.91
C THR A 83 -6.17 11.51 -7.89
N LEU A 84 -6.89 11.54 -9.01
CA LEU A 84 -6.86 12.64 -9.98
C LEU A 84 -7.36 13.97 -9.42
N ARG A 85 -8.25 13.96 -8.41
CA ARG A 85 -8.73 15.18 -7.77
C ARG A 85 -7.56 16.00 -7.20
N GLY A 86 -6.53 15.31 -6.69
CA GLY A 86 -5.40 15.91 -5.99
C GLY A 86 -5.85 16.59 -4.69
N ASP A 87 -5.40 16.12 -3.54
CA ASP A 87 -5.58 16.89 -2.32
C ASP A 87 -4.57 18.04 -2.31
N LYS A 88 -5.07 19.26 -2.09
CA LYS A 88 -4.21 20.43 -1.89
C LYS A 88 -3.62 20.34 -0.49
N LEU A 89 -2.31 20.51 -0.37
CA LEU A 89 -1.67 20.73 0.93
C LEU A 89 -2.39 21.92 1.58
N SER A 90 -2.90 21.70 2.79
CA SER A 90 -3.54 22.77 3.56
C SER A 90 -2.45 23.71 4.09
N GLU A 91 -2.80 24.95 4.40
CA GLU A 91 -1.85 25.93 4.97
C GLU A 91 -1.17 25.40 6.26
N ASP A 92 -1.81 24.45 6.96
CA ASP A 92 -1.28 23.75 8.14
C ASP A 92 -0.09 22.80 7.84
N ASP A 93 0.00 22.28 6.60
CA ASP A 93 1.09 21.40 6.16
C ASP A 93 2.38 22.20 5.86
N GLU A 94 2.24 23.48 5.46
CA GLU A 94 3.34 24.41 5.20
C GLU A 94 3.96 24.94 6.50
N GLU A 95 3.16 25.21 7.54
CA GLU A 95 3.66 25.67 8.85
C GLU A 95 4.51 24.58 9.53
N SER A 96 4.11 23.31 9.42
CA SER A 96 4.84 22.16 9.98
C SER A 96 6.21 21.93 9.34
N THR A 97 6.34 22.16 8.03
CA THR A 97 7.62 22.09 7.31
C THR A 97 8.53 23.27 7.64
N HIS A 98 7.96 24.47 7.82
CA HIS A 98 8.72 25.68 8.15
C HIS A 98 9.24 25.67 9.60
N ILE A 99 8.51 25.09 10.56
CA ILE A 99 8.98 24.88 11.94
C ILE A 99 10.12 23.86 11.97
N SER A 100 10.01 22.76 11.21
CA SER A 100 11.05 21.73 11.15
C SER A 100 12.38 22.24 10.54
N SER A 101 12.33 23.18 9.58
CA SER A 101 13.52 23.76 8.98
C SER A 101 14.20 24.82 9.85
N LYS A 102 13.50 25.38 10.84
CA LYS A 102 14.03 26.44 11.72
C LYS A 102 14.81 25.91 12.93
N HIS A 103 14.69 24.60 13.21
CA HIS A 103 15.31 23.93 14.35
C HIS A 103 16.42 22.93 13.97
N ILE A 104 16.78 22.85 12.67
CA ILE A 104 18.00 22.21 12.16
C ILE A 104 19.02 23.30 11.88
#